data_AF-A0A931X133-F1
#
_entry.id   AF-A0A931X133-F1
#
_cell.length_a   1.000
_cell.length_b   1.000
_cell.length_c   1.000
_cell.angle_alpha   90.00
_cell.angle_beta   90.00
_cell.angle_gamma   90.00
#
_symmetry.space_group_name_H-M   'P 1'
#
loop_
_entity.id
_entity.type
_entity.pdbx_description
1 polymer ?
#
loop_
_entity_poly.entity_id
_entity_poly.type
_entity_poly.pdbx_seq_one_letter_code
_entity_poly.pdbx_strand_id
1 'polypeptide(L)'
;MDGQTVAIAEVDEWLSGGVGIMSEGCSACFDDVRVVSLEGYHENFAGRVFNTQPITLQGLEKGRLMVFGGPSWQDARCQVEPVSGRTGSYCILYGLSHPTTPGYLHIAQKGDHISLTLQRKKSDGVAVLGEARLDGLPSRIGIELNGRRVRVLADGQEALRAEDTEATGGRMGLAWKPSRYLPFQRVNAELPVESEAAPAVHPQFVQEATMQEWSTSQVARRVVTWNLSESSPGVLIDDTFSAAPVHWWVGRGSWNIIPRWPCDDRWSWLGGVASESPVLWTKYRLEGDVILDAWVAPFMDNPEDPVIGYSHPGNLNVTLCGDGRNLSSGYSFLFAARNNTTSQILRKEKVVAENRAICMVDPRRTNLAFQRHWFHLRIEKAGARLKYFVDGVQALEFMDSEPLSGGQAAFWSWQAGLMVARVRLSAQGAVVAVRPSIPALEAPEGTRGWKALRIPPGLACSFEKGTGGWESDNSTGEAEVGIRHEGPRPYLCVKNLVSGGAFRLQSPIQHYDSSRFPRLAFQFRADPGVRVNLQAKANGNPVVIPLTAGAEAGSEAAVLPAAAVSADGQWHAVRYDVAGALRARFPSIA
;
A
#
# COMPACT_ATOMS: atom_id res chain seq x y z
N MET A 1 -16.88 12.01 -0.93
CA MET A 1 -15.86 11.70 -1.95
C MET A 1 -14.77 12.75 -1.83
N ASP A 2 -13.51 12.34 -1.71
CA ASP A 2 -12.37 13.26 -1.53
C ASP A 2 -12.55 14.27 -0.38
N GLY A 3 -13.02 13.79 0.76
CA GLY A 3 -13.29 14.63 1.94
C GLY A 3 -14.54 15.51 1.85
N GLN A 4 -15.22 15.55 0.70
CA GLN A 4 -16.46 16.30 0.51
C GLN A 4 -17.70 15.43 0.74
N THR A 5 -18.67 15.96 1.46
CA THR A 5 -20.00 15.34 1.58
C THR A 5 -20.70 15.41 0.23
N VAL A 6 -20.91 14.26 -0.39
CA VAL A 6 -21.56 14.14 -1.70
C VAL A 6 -23.07 13.87 -1.61
N ALA A 7 -23.52 13.27 -0.51
CA ALA A 7 -24.92 13.01 -0.23
C ALA A 7 -25.15 12.89 1.28
N ILE A 8 -26.32 13.34 1.72
CA ILE A 8 -26.88 13.06 3.06
C ILE A 8 -28.28 12.53 2.80
N ALA A 9 -28.60 11.36 3.36
CA ALA A 9 -29.94 10.80 3.35
C ALA A 9 -30.37 10.56 4.80
N GLU A 10 -31.53 11.09 5.18
CA GLU A 10 -32.24 10.68 6.39
C GLU A 10 -33.24 9.59 5.97
N VAL A 11 -33.13 8.40 6.56
CA VAL A 11 -33.99 7.26 6.23
C VAL A 11 -34.46 6.62 7.53
N ASP A 12 -35.77 6.64 7.75
CA ASP A 12 -36.40 6.20 9.01
C ASP A 12 -36.57 4.67 9.12
N GLU A 13 -36.33 3.91 8.03
CA GLU A 13 -36.74 2.49 7.94
C GLU A 13 -35.61 1.48 7.69
N TRP A 14 -34.36 1.92 7.50
CA TRP A 14 -33.24 0.99 7.26
C TRP A 14 -32.50 0.66 8.55
N LEU A 15 -32.94 -0.38 9.25
CA LEU A 15 -32.26 -0.87 10.46
C LEU A 15 -31.17 -1.92 10.17
N SER A 16 -31.18 -2.57 9.00
CA SER A 16 -30.11 -3.47 8.54
C SER A 16 -30.25 -3.82 7.05
N GLY A 17 -29.14 -4.04 6.35
CA GLY A 17 -29.12 -4.42 4.93
C GLY A 17 -27.71 -4.79 4.45
N GLY A 18 -27.62 -5.36 3.25
CA GLY A 18 -26.33 -5.67 2.61
C GLY A 18 -25.72 -4.44 1.92
N VAL A 19 -24.41 -4.28 2.00
CA VAL A 19 -23.64 -3.33 1.18
C VAL A 19 -23.12 -4.08 -0.04
N GLY A 20 -23.36 -3.54 -1.23
CA GLY A 20 -22.93 -4.14 -2.49
C GLY A 20 -22.24 -3.12 -3.40
N ILE A 21 -21.40 -3.64 -4.29
CA ILE A 21 -20.74 -2.86 -5.35
C ILE A 21 -21.42 -3.22 -6.66
N MET A 22 -21.77 -2.23 -7.46
CA MET A 22 -22.44 -2.41 -8.75
C MET A 22 -21.66 -1.69 -9.85
N SER A 23 -21.49 -2.35 -10.99
CA SER A 23 -20.97 -1.76 -12.22
C SER A 23 -21.92 -2.09 -13.37
N GLU A 24 -22.34 -1.08 -14.12
CA GLU A 24 -23.16 -1.27 -15.32
C GLU A 24 -22.42 -0.73 -16.55
N GLY A 25 -22.37 -1.51 -17.63
CA GLY A 25 -21.91 -1.08 -18.95
C GLY A 25 -20.40 -0.92 -19.16
N CYS A 26 -19.57 -0.93 -18.11
CA CYS A 26 -18.11 -0.79 -18.18
C CYS A 26 -17.40 -1.56 -17.03
N SER A 27 -16.08 -1.65 -17.09
CA SER A 27 -15.27 -2.11 -15.94
C SER A 27 -15.15 -1.00 -14.89
N ALA A 28 -15.29 -1.38 -13.62
CA ALA A 28 -15.01 -0.52 -12.47
C ALA A 28 -14.07 -1.27 -11.52
N CYS A 29 -13.13 -0.54 -10.94
CA CYS A 29 -12.18 -1.09 -9.96
C CYS A 29 -12.39 -0.38 -8.63
N PHE A 30 -12.54 -1.17 -7.57
CA PHE A 30 -12.67 -0.69 -6.20
C PHE A 30 -11.52 -1.28 -5.41
N ASP A 31 -10.88 -0.46 -4.58
CA ASP A 31 -9.78 -0.85 -3.71
C ASP A 31 -10.03 -0.27 -2.31
N ASP A 32 -9.45 -0.87 -1.28
CA ASP A 32 -9.63 -0.50 0.15
C ASP A 32 -11.09 -0.39 0.62
N VAL A 33 -11.99 -1.24 0.13
CA VAL A 33 -13.40 -1.21 0.56
C VAL A 33 -13.50 -1.64 2.02
N ARG A 34 -13.63 -0.66 2.91
CA ARG A 34 -13.78 -0.87 4.35
C ARG A 34 -15.22 -0.60 4.77
N VAL A 35 -15.88 -1.61 5.34
CA VAL A 35 -17.15 -1.45 6.05
C VAL A 35 -16.83 -1.44 7.54
N VAL A 36 -17.05 -0.30 8.19
CA VAL A 36 -16.85 -0.15 9.65
C VAL A 36 -18.19 0.02 10.33
N SER A 37 -18.45 -0.84 11.32
CA SER A 37 -19.50 -0.60 12.29
C SER A 37 -19.00 0.47 13.27
N LEU A 38 -19.62 1.64 13.25
CA LEU A 38 -19.37 2.64 14.29
C LEU A 38 -20.19 2.25 15.51
N GLU A 39 -19.53 1.90 16.62
CA GLU A 39 -20.20 2.02 17.91
C GLU A 39 -20.47 3.51 18.14
N GLY A 40 -21.74 3.87 18.07
CA GLY A 40 -22.20 5.25 18.19
C GLY A 40 -23.54 5.33 18.92
N TYR A 41 -23.80 6.49 19.48
CA TYR A 41 -25.09 6.88 20.03
C TYR A 41 -25.56 8.13 19.30
N HIS A 42 -26.65 7.98 18.56
CA HIS A 42 -27.29 9.04 17.80
C HIS A 42 -28.73 9.17 18.28
N GLU A 43 -29.12 10.36 18.71
CA GLU A 43 -30.48 10.60 19.18
C GLU A 43 -30.97 11.98 18.77
N ASN A 44 -32.22 12.03 18.33
CA ASN A 44 -32.97 13.24 18.06
C ASN A 44 -34.15 13.30 19.03
N PHE A 45 -34.01 14.10 20.08
CA PHE A 45 -34.88 14.01 21.24
C PHE A 45 -36.33 14.42 20.97
N ALA A 46 -36.63 15.12 19.87
CA ALA A 46 -37.97 15.67 19.57
C ALA A 46 -38.65 16.34 20.80
N GLY A 47 -37.85 16.91 21.71
CA GLY A 47 -38.29 17.54 22.95
C GLY A 47 -38.50 16.62 24.18
N ARG A 48 -38.16 15.33 24.12
CA ARG A 48 -38.26 14.37 25.25
C ARG A 48 -36.97 13.56 25.44
N VAL A 49 -36.62 13.29 26.69
CA VAL A 49 -35.50 12.40 27.06
C VAL A 49 -36.02 11.36 28.04
N PHE A 50 -35.59 10.10 27.87
CA PHE A 50 -35.90 8.99 28.77
C PHE A 50 -34.64 8.56 29.54
N ASN A 51 -34.79 7.80 30.63
CA ASN A 51 -33.68 7.21 31.39
C ASN A 51 -32.64 8.20 31.96
N THR A 52 -33.11 9.29 32.56
CA THR A 52 -32.23 10.28 33.21
C THR A 52 -32.03 9.99 34.69
N GLN A 53 -30.84 10.29 35.21
CA GLN A 53 -30.51 10.25 36.63
C GLN A 53 -30.18 11.65 37.18
N PRO A 54 -30.37 11.94 38.47
CA PRO A 54 -29.95 13.21 39.05
C PRO A 54 -28.43 13.35 39.05
N ILE A 55 -27.92 14.56 38.81
CA ILE A 55 -26.50 14.87 38.94
C ILE A 55 -26.27 16.26 39.54
N THR A 56 -25.15 16.41 40.25
CA THR A 56 -24.64 17.69 40.74
C THR A 56 -23.25 17.96 40.15
N LEU A 57 -23.13 19.07 39.45
CA LEU A 57 -21.90 19.60 38.84
C LEU A 57 -21.76 21.09 39.16
N GLN A 58 -20.52 21.60 39.22
CA GLN A 58 -20.30 23.04 39.34
C GLN A 58 -20.82 23.73 38.07
N GLY A 59 -21.47 24.89 38.23
CA GLY A 59 -22.11 25.62 37.13
C GLY A 59 -23.50 25.11 36.71
N LEU A 60 -23.84 23.84 37.02
CA LEU A 60 -25.18 23.27 36.79
C LEU A 60 -26.03 23.20 38.08
N GLU A 61 -25.37 23.10 39.24
CA GLU A 61 -25.96 22.89 40.57
C GLU A 61 -26.73 21.57 40.66
N LYS A 62 -28.00 21.53 40.21
CA LYS A 62 -28.84 20.32 40.17
C LYS A 62 -29.32 20.08 38.75
N GLY A 63 -28.89 18.97 38.16
CA GLY A 63 -29.17 18.58 36.79
C GLY A 63 -29.86 17.23 36.64
N ARG A 64 -30.30 16.95 35.43
CA ARG A 64 -30.55 15.58 34.92
C ARG A 64 -29.35 15.18 34.07
N LEU A 65 -28.93 13.93 34.18
CA LEU A 65 -27.88 13.30 33.39
C LEU A 65 -28.48 12.15 32.59
N MET A 66 -28.18 12.12 31.30
CA MET A 66 -28.33 10.95 30.44
C MET A 66 -26.95 10.40 30.13
N VAL A 67 -26.77 9.08 30.24
CA VAL A 67 -25.50 8.39 29.99
C VAL A 67 -25.67 7.48 28.79
N PHE A 68 -24.68 7.47 27.91
CA PHE A 68 -24.64 6.66 26.70
C PHE A 68 -23.21 6.18 26.40
N GLY A 69 -23.09 5.25 25.46
CA GLY A 69 -21.83 4.57 25.15
C GLY A 69 -21.46 3.48 26.16
N GLY A 70 -20.41 2.73 25.82
CA GLY A 70 -19.89 1.62 26.60
C GLY A 70 -18.86 2.04 27.66
N PRO A 71 -18.64 1.24 28.72
CA PRO A 71 -17.57 1.50 29.70
C PRO A 71 -16.16 1.42 29.09
N SER A 72 -16.02 0.79 27.92
CA SER A 72 -14.77 0.64 27.16
C SER A 72 -14.49 1.80 26.20
N TRP A 73 -15.38 2.78 26.07
CA TRP A 73 -15.21 3.86 25.10
C TRP A 73 -13.94 4.67 25.39
N GLN A 74 -13.06 4.80 24.40
CA GLN A 74 -11.85 5.63 24.47
C GLN A 74 -11.83 6.55 23.27
N ASP A 75 -11.19 7.71 23.41
CA ASP A 75 -11.04 8.68 22.32
C ASP A 75 -12.36 9.13 21.67
N ALA A 76 -13.46 9.01 22.42
CA ALA A 76 -14.78 9.28 21.90
C ALA A 76 -14.97 10.75 21.53
N ARG A 77 -15.77 10.98 20.50
CA ARG A 77 -16.27 12.28 20.09
C ARG A 77 -17.72 12.40 20.50
N CYS A 78 -18.13 13.56 21.01
CA CYS A 78 -19.54 13.87 21.23
C CYS A 78 -19.86 15.28 20.76
N GLN A 79 -20.86 15.40 19.90
CA GLN A 79 -21.38 16.64 19.37
C GLN A 79 -22.86 16.79 19.75
N VAL A 80 -23.23 18.04 20.03
CA VAL A 80 -24.58 18.43 20.41
C VAL A 80 -25.01 19.57 19.50
N GLU A 81 -26.24 19.50 19.00
CA GLU A 81 -26.89 20.61 18.30
C GLU A 81 -27.78 21.37 19.31
N PRO A 82 -27.41 22.61 19.69
CA PRO A 82 -28.22 23.44 20.57
C PRO A 82 -29.52 23.86 19.89
N VAL A 83 -30.57 24.12 20.67
CA VAL A 83 -31.81 24.69 20.12
C VAL A 83 -31.68 26.22 20.05
N SER A 84 -31.77 26.78 18.84
CA SER A 84 -31.73 28.24 18.64
C SER A 84 -32.80 28.95 19.48
N GLY A 85 -32.43 30.06 20.12
CA GLY A 85 -33.30 30.83 21.00
C GLY A 85 -33.57 30.19 22.37
N ARG A 86 -33.00 29.01 22.69
CA ARG A 86 -33.09 28.38 24.02
C ARG A 86 -31.73 28.35 24.69
N THR A 87 -31.43 29.37 25.48
CA THR A 87 -30.17 29.48 26.23
C THR A 87 -30.29 28.81 27.59
N GLY A 88 -30.11 27.49 27.64
CA GLY A 88 -30.01 26.74 28.89
C GLY A 88 -28.57 26.37 29.25
N SER A 89 -28.31 26.13 30.53
CA SER A 89 -27.03 25.58 31.02
C SER A 89 -27.03 24.06 30.85
N TYR A 90 -26.04 23.52 30.15
CA TYR A 90 -25.86 22.08 29.95
C TYR A 90 -24.38 21.70 29.87
N CYS A 91 -24.10 20.41 30.03
CA CYS A 91 -22.75 19.86 30.02
C CYS A 91 -22.65 18.65 29.10
N ILE A 92 -21.51 18.51 28.44
CA ILE A 92 -21.08 17.27 27.78
C ILE A 92 -20.06 16.59 28.70
N LEU A 93 -20.34 15.36 29.12
CA LEU A 93 -19.53 14.59 30.07
C LEU A 93 -18.75 13.50 29.35
N TYR A 94 -17.54 13.23 29.85
CA TYR A 94 -16.67 12.14 29.41
C TYR A 94 -16.02 11.41 30.59
N GLY A 95 -15.61 10.16 30.35
CA GLY A 95 -14.93 9.33 31.34
C GLY A 95 -15.84 8.89 32.50
N LEU A 96 -17.12 8.59 32.25
CA LEU A 96 -18.10 8.23 33.29
C LEU A 96 -17.95 6.80 33.85
N SER A 97 -16.82 6.13 33.62
CA SER A 97 -16.49 4.82 34.19
C SER A 97 -16.46 4.82 35.72
N HIS A 98 -16.14 5.99 36.31
CA HIS A 98 -16.20 6.22 37.74
C HIS A 98 -17.15 7.41 38.01
N PRO A 99 -18.38 7.20 38.51
CA PRO A 99 -19.42 8.23 38.57
C PRO A 99 -19.07 9.43 39.46
N THR A 100 -17.98 9.35 40.24
CA THR A 100 -17.57 10.40 41.18
C THR A 100 -16.66 11.47 40.57
N THR A 101 -15.93 11.19 39.47
CA THR A 101 -14.88 12.09 38.95
C THR A 101 -14.89 12.32 37.42
N PRO A 102 -16.05 12.54 36.76
CA PRO A 102 -16.09 12.80 35.33
C PRO A 102 -15.42 14.12 34.93
N GLY A 103 -14.93 14.15 33.71
CA GLY A 103 -14.60 15.38 33.01
C GLY A 103 -15.85 15.89 32.30
N TYR A 104 -16.01 17.20 32.21
CA TYR A 104 -17.17 17.79 31.55
C TYR A 104 -16.89 19.17 30.99
N LEU A 105 -17.45 19.43 29.81
CA LEU A 105 -17.55 20.76 29.24
C LEU A 105 -18.85 21.38 29.71
N HIS A 106 -18.78 22.46 30.49
CA HIS A 106 -19.92 23.28 30.87
C HIS A 106 -20.17 24.38 29.84
N ILE A 107 -21.41 24.47 29.35
CA ILE A 107 -21.85 25.43 28.33
C ILE A 107 -22.97 26.26 28.93
N ALA A 108 -22.79 27.58 28.99
CA ALA A 108 -23.77 28.50 29.55
C ALA A 108 -23.77 29.86 28.85
N GLN A 109 -24.95 30.42 28.64
CA GLN A 109 -25.10 31.82 28.23
C GLN A 109 -24.79 32.74 29.42
N LYS A 110 -23.87 33.69 29.23
CA LYS A 110 -23.54 34.74 30.20
C LYS A 110 -23.71 36.10 29.52
N GLY A 111 -24.87 36.73 29.71
CA GLY A 111 -25.16 38.00 29.04
C GLY A 111 -25.20 37.84 27.52
N ASP A 112 -24.27 38.49 26.83
CA ASP A 112 -24.17 38.57 25.36
C ASP A 112 -23.35 37.43 24.72
N HIS A 113 -22.73 36.55 25.50
CA HIS A 113 -21.84 35.51 24.98
C HIS A 113 -22.12 34.13 25.57
N ILE A 114 -21.59 33.10 24.91
CA ILE A 114 -21.53 31.75 25.42
C ILE A 114 -20.20 31.54 26.14
N SER A 115 -20.28 31.10 27.39
CA SER A 115 -19.15 30.65 28.21
C SER A 115 -18.98 29.15 28.02
N LEU A 116 -17.76 28.74 27.65
CA LEU A 116 -17.31 27.35 27.63
C LEU A 116 -16.30 27.16 28.75
N THR A 117 -16.57 26.26 29.69
CA THR A 117 -15.64 25.96 30.79
C THR A 117 -15.43 24.45 30.84
N LEU A 118 -14.23 24.00 30.53
CA LEU A 118 -13.85 22.59 30.62
C LEU A 118 -13.34 22.29 32.03
N GLN A 119 -13.93 21.28 32.68
CA GLN A 119 -13.73 20.99 34.10
C GLN A 119 -13.56 19.49 34.37
N ARG A 120 -12.83 19.17 35.44
CA ARG A 120 -12.71 17.82 36.00
C ARG A 120 -13.27 17.80 37.41
N LYS A 121 -14.28 16.97 37.65
CA LYS A 121 -14.78 16.72 39.01
C LYS A 121 -13.78 15.86 39.78
N LYS A 122 -13.43 16.28 40.99
CA LYS A 122 -12.57 15.55 41.93
C LYS A 122 -13.36 15.19 43.19
N SER A 123 -12.79 14.35 44.04
CA SER A 123 -13.40 14.00 45.33
C SER A 123 -13.51 15.19 46.28
N ASP A 124 -12.59 16.15 46.16
CA ASP A 124 -12.43 17.33 47.03
C ASP A 124 -12.82 18.66 46.36
N GLY A 125 -13.28 18.64 45.11
CA GLY A 125 -13.64 19.86 44.39
C GLY A 125 -13.75 19.69 42.88
N VAL A 126 -13.42 20.75 42.15
CA VAL A 126 -13.42 20.79 40.69
C VAL A 126 -12.19 21.52 40.22
N ALA A 127 -11.47 20.93 39.26
CA ALA A 127 -10.36 21.58 38.57
C ALA A 127 -10.86 22.16 37.24
N VAL A 128 -10.56 23.43 36.97
CA VAL A 128 -10.80 24.05 35.66
C VAL A 128 -9.62 23.74 34.77
N LEU A 129 -9.87 23.11 33.62
CA LEU A 129 -8.86 22.71 32.65
C LEU A 129 -8.68 23.74 31.53
N GLY A 130 -9.73 24.50 31.22
CA GLY A 130 -9.68 25.57 30.22
C GLY A 130 -11.00 26.32 30.09
N GLU A 131 -10.93 27.54 29.57
CA GLU A 131 -12.10 28.41 29.36
C GLU A 131 -12.04 29.06 27.97
N ALA A 132 -13.20 29.26 27.37
CA ALA A 132 -13.36 30.01 26.13
C ALA A 132 -14.68 30.78 26.10
N ARG A 133 -14.72 31.83 25.27
CA ARG A 133 -15.88 32.67 25.02
C ARG A 133 -16.24 32.60 23.54
N LEU A 134 -17.53 32.46 23.22
CA LEU A 134 -18.05 32.57 21.86
C LEU A 134 -19.06 33.73 21.78
N ASP A 135 -19.02 34.49 20.69
CA ASP A 135 -19.88 35.66 20.45
C ASP A 135 -21.33 35.29 20.04
N GLY A 136 -21.66 34.00 20.03
CA GLY A 136 -22.99 33.49 19.74
C GLY A 136 -23.09 31.99 20.01
N LEU A 137 -24.31 31.46 19.98
CA LEU A 137 -24.56 30.02 20.08
C LEU A 137 -24.26 29.37 18.73
N PRO A 138 -23.21 28.53 18.63
CA PRO A 138 -22.89 27.83 17.39
C PRO A 138 -23.96 26.77 17.07
N SER A 139 -24.00 26.36 15.80
CA SER A 139 -24.93 25.33 15.34
C SER A 139 -24.58 23.96 15.93
N ARG A 140 -23.29 23.73 16.22
CA ARG A 140 -22.76 22.51 16.84
C ARG A 140 -21.71 22.84 17.88
N ILE A 141 -21.80 22.18 19.04
CA ILE A 141 -20.75 22.18 20.07
C ILE A 141 -20.40 20.74 20.40
N GLY A 142 -19.12 20.43 20.50
CA GLY A 142 -18.70 19.10 20.88
C GLY A 142 -17.36 19.02 21.59
N ILE A 143 -17.07 17.84 22.10
CA ILE A 143 -15.77 17.45 22.62
C ILE A 143 -15.17 16.32 21.77
N GLU A 144 -13.86 16.36 21.60
CA GLU A 144 -13.06 15.26 21.03
C GLU A 144 -12.00 14.87 22.06
N LEU A 145 -11.94 13.57 22.36
CA LEU A 145 -10.93 12.98 23.21
C LEU A 145 -9.85 12.32 22.34
N ASN A 146 -8.58 12.51 22.69
CA ASN A 146 -7.46 11.78 22.11
C ASN A 146 -6.42 11.54 23.21
N GLY A 147 -6.44 10.35 23.79
CA GLY A 147 -5.79 9.99 25.03
C GLY A 147 -6.17 10.97 26.15
N ARG A 148 -5.18 11.73 26.61
CA ARG A 148 -5.34 12.76 27.66
C ARG A 148 -5.73 14.13 27.11
N ARG A 149 -5.74 14.33 25.80
CA ARG A 149 -6.07 15.61 25.20
C ARG A 149 -7.57 15.72 25.01
N VAL A 150 -8.13 16.85 25.41
CA VAL A 150 -9.53 17.20 25.22
C VAL A 150 -9.60 18.45 24.36
N ARG A 151 -10.28 18.35 23.21
CA ARG A 151 -10.57 19.49 22.33
C ARG A 151 -12.04 19.82 22.41
N VAL A 152 -12.37 21.09 22.41
CA VAL A 152 -13.75 21.57 22.29
C VAL A 152 -13.90 22.23 20.94
N LEU A 153 -14.92 21.82 20.21
CA LEU A 153 -15.21 22.32 18.87
C LEU A 153 -16.52 23.10 18.87
N ALA A 154 -16.53 24.25 18.21
CA ALA A 154 -17.71 25.04 17.88
C ALA A 154 -17.78 25.17 16.36
N ASP A 155 -18.84 24.64 15.73
CA ASP A 155 -19.01 24.60 14.27
C ASP A 155 -17.79 24.04 13.51
N GLY A 156 -17.13 23.04 14.12
CA GLY A 156 -15.94 22.38 13.58
C GLY A 156 -14.62 23.13 13.83
N GLN A 157 -14.65 24.35 14.36
CA GLN A 157 -13.46 25.13 14.73
C GLN A 157 -13.09 24.88 16.20
N GLU A 158 -11.79 24.83 16.50
CA GLU A 158 -11.31 24.63 17.87
C GLU A 158 -11.52 25.88 18.73
N ALA A 159 -12.39 25.75 19.73
CA ALA A 159 -12.69 26.82 20.68
C ALA A 159 -11.76 26.79 21.91
N LEU A 160 -11.42 25.59 22.40
CA LEU A 160 -10.41 25.41 23.44
C LEU A 160 -9.78 24.02 23.39
N ARG A 161 -8.60 23.90 23.98
CA ARG A 161 -7.86 22.64 24.14
C ARG A 161 -7.26 22.58 25.54
N ALA A 162 -7.36 21.43 26.18
CA ALA A 162 -6.70 21.16 27.45
C ALA A 162 -6.15 19.73 27.51
N GLU A 163 -5.28 19.49 28.49
CA GLU A 163 -4.84 18.16 28.88
C GLU A 163 -5.54 17.76 30.19
N ASP A 164 -6.04 16.54 30.21
CA ASP A 164 -6.73 15.94 31.34
C ASP A 164 -6.08 14.61 31.67
N THR A 165 -5.13 14.65 32.60
CA THR A 165 -4.30 13.49 32.97
C THR A 165 -5.10 12.38 33.63
N GLU A 166 -6.31 12.67 34.08
CA GLU A 166 -7.21 11.74 34.78
C GLU A 166 -8.29 11.18 33.84
N ALA A 167 -8.27 11.51 32.54
CA ALA A 167 -9.16 10.92 31.55
C ALA A 167 -8.74 9.46 31.26
N THR A 168 -9.54 8.51 31.74
CA THR A 168 -9.26 7.06 31.63
C THR A 168 -10.17 6.31 30.66
N GLY A 169 -10.86 7.04 29.77
CA GLY A 169 -11.92 6.46 28.94
C GLY A 169 -13.19 6.16 29.75
N GLY A 170 -14.29 5.91 29.04
CA GLY A 170 -15.56 5.55 29.63
C GLY A 170 -16.77 6.04 28.86
N ARG A 171 -17.94 5.75 29.46
CA ARG A 171 -19.22 6.24 28.96
C ARG A 171 -19.21 7.78 28.84
N MET A 172 -20.02 8.28 27.93
CA MET A 172 -20.27 9.71 27.76
C MET A 172 -21.65 10.08 28.31
N GLY A 173 -21.90 11.37 28.45
CA GLY A 173 -23.21 11.81 28.90
C GLY A 173 -23.53 13.25 28.57
N LEU A 174 -24.82 13.57 28.70
CA LEU A 174 -25.33 14.92 28.64
C LEU A 174 -26.04 15.24 29.94
N ALA A 175 -25.62 16.33 30.58
CA ALA A 175 -26.31 16.86 31.75
C ALA A 175 -26.93 18.22 31.45
N TRP A 176 -28.10 18.51 32.01
CA TRP A 176 -28.74 19.81 31.85
C TRP A 176 -29.56 20.19 33.07
N LYS A 177 -29.80 21.48 33.25
CA LYS A 177 -30.69 21.98 34.29
C LYS A 177 -32.14 21.66 33.89
N PRO A 178 -32.97 21.03 34.75
CA PRO A 178 -34.37 20.76 34.44
C PRO A 178 -35.09 22.05 34.06
N SER A 179 -35.74 22.04 32.90
CA SER A 179 -36.48 23.19 32.37
C SER A 179 -37.66 22.68 31.54
N ARG A 180 -38.60 23.58 31.18
CA ARG A 180 -39.74 23.24 30.31
C ARG A 180 -39.28 22.72 28.93
N TYR A 181 -38.08 23.08 28.51
CA TYR A 181 -37.51 22.71 27.21
C TYR A 181 -36.08 22.20 27.35
N LEU A 182 -35.68 21.29 26.47
CA LEU A 182 -34.28 20.90 26.35
C LEU A 182 -33.49 22.03 25.68
N PRO A 183 -32.24 22.28 26.13
CA PRO A 183 -31.35 23.25 25.49
C PRO A 183 -30.71 22.71 24.19
N PHE A 184 -30.91 21.42 23.89
CA PHE A 184 -30.38 20.73 22.71
C PHE A 184 -31.46 19.88 22.04
N GLN A 185 -31.28 19.62 20.74
CA GLN A 185 -32.20 18.80 19.94
C GLN A 185 -31.61 17.47 19.50
N ARG A 186 -30.30 17.43 19.24
CA ARG A 186 -29.61 16.26 18.69
C ARG A 186 -28.30 16.04 19.43
N VAL A 187 -27.98 14.78 19.66
CA VAL A 187 -26.65 14.36 20.09
C VAL A 187 -26.12 13.32 19.11
N ASN A 188 -24.85 13.45 18.78
CA ASN A 188 -24.08 12.46 18.05
C ASN A 188 -22.83 12.16 18.86
N ALA A 189 -22.72 10.96 19.41
CA ALA A 189 -21.52 10.49 20.05
C ALA A 189 -21.00 9.24 19.32
N GLU A 190 -19.74 9.26 18.93
CA GLU A 190 -19.12 8.22 18.12
C GLU A 190 -17.74 7.89 18.67
N LEU A 191 -17.36 6.61 18.63
CA LEU A 191 -15.95 6.26 18.65
C LEU A 191 -15.39 6.67 17.29
N PRO A 192 -14.38 7.56 17.20
CA PRO A 192 -13.75 7.81 15.93
C PRO A 192 -13.27 6.47 15.36
N VAL A 193 -13.54 6.23 14.07
CA VAL A 193 -12.91 5.14 13.31
C VAL A 193 -11.43 5.28 13.56
N GLU A 194 -10.84 4.34 14.30
CA GLU A 194 -9.42 4.26 14.66
C GLU A 194 -8.64 5.52 14.26
N SER A 195 -8.65 6.55 15.13
CA SER A 195 -7.55 7.52 15.13
C SER A 195 -6.32 6.69 15.44
N GLU A 196 -5.57 6.27 14.41
CA GLU A 196 -4.30 5.53 14.45
C GLU A 196 -3.87 5.21 15.88
N ALA A 197 -4.49 4.18 16.48
CA ALA A 197 -4.02 3.73 17.76
C ALA A 197 -2.55 3.40 17.53
N ALA A 198 -1.65 3.96 18.34
CA ALA A 198 -0.22 3.66 18.24
C ALA A 198 -0.12 2.13 18.11
N PRO A 199 0.49 1.64 17.02
CA PRO A 199 0.24 0.29 16.57
C PRO A 199 0.52 -0.69 17.71
N ALA A 200 -0.44 -1.56 17.99
CA ALA A 200 -0.35 -2.53 19.07
C ALA A 200 0.87 -3.44 18.79
N VAL A 201 1.97 -3.17 19.49
CA VAL A 201 3.19 -3.97 19.39
C VAL A 201 2.96 -5.27 20.16
N HIS A 202 3.02 -6.40 19.46
CA HIS A 202 2.95 -7.71 20.10
C HIS A 202 4.10 -7.87 21.12
N PRO A 203 3.84 -8.37 22.35
CA PRO A 203 4.84 -8.42 23.43
C PRO A 203 6.14 -9.14 23.09
N GLN A 204 6.08 -10.14 22.21
CA GLN A 204 7.28 -10.89 21.75
C GLN A 204 8.28 -9.98 21.02
N PHE A 205 7.85 -8.89 20.39
CA PHE A 205 8.72 -7.99 19.65
C PHE A 205 9.46 -6.97 20.53
N VAL A 206 8.95 -6.72 21.73
CA VAL A 206 9.67 -5.93 22.74
C VAL A 206 10.87 -6.71 23.29
N GLN A 207 10.80 -8.04 23.23
CA GLN A 207 11.82 -8.94 23.77
C GLN A 207 12.96 -9.21 22.78
N GLU A 208 12.70 -9.19 21.47
CA GLU A 208 13.76 -9.44 20.48
C GLU A 208 14.65 -8.22 20.26
N ALA A 209 15.95 -8.39 20.51
CA ALA A 209 16.95 -7.34 20.42
C ALA A 209 16.96 -6.62 19.05
N THR A 210 16.77 -7.37 17.96
CA THR A 210 16.72 -6.84 16.57
C THR A 210 15.45 -6.03 16.28
N MET A 211 14.43 -6.13 17.14
CA MET A 211 13.13 -5.49 17.00
C MET A 211 12.89 -4.40 18.06
N GLN A 212 13.88 -4.09 18.89
CA GLN A 212 13.76 -3.03 19.90
C GLN A 212 13.56 -1.65 19.26
N GLU A 213 14.31 -1.32 18.21
CA GLU A 213 14.11 -0.05 17.50
C GLU A 213 12.77 -0.02 16.76
N TRP A 214 12.34 -1.15 16.21
CA TRP A 214 11.03 -1.34 15.58
C TRP A 214 9.88 -1.13 16.57
N SER A 215 9.99 -1.60 17.81
CA SER A 215 8.91 -1.56 18.82
C SER A 215 8.76 -0.22 19.55
N THR A 216 9.74 0.69 19.42
CA THR A 216 9.67 2.00 20.06
C THR A 216 8.91 3.02 19.20
N SER A 217 8.00 3.79 19.82
CA SER A 217 7.30 4.91 19.19
C SER A 217 8.17 6.17 19.00
N GLN A 218 9.45 6.14 19.42
CA GLN A 218 10.22 7.36 19.67
C GLN A 218 11.18 7.83 18.56
N VAL A 219 11.33 7.14 17.43
CA VAL A 219 12.36 7.53 16.44
C VAL A 219 11.86 8.57 15.41
N ALA A 220 10.55 8.78 15.26
CA ALA A 220 10.02 9.80 14.33
C ALA A 220 10.38 11.25 14.74
N ARG A 221 10.78 11.50 16.00
CA ARG A 221 11.03 12.87 16.49
C ARG A 221 12.48 13.34 16.42
N ARG A 222 13.45 12.49 16.08
CA ARG A 222 14.88 12.84 16.25
C ARG A 222 15.69 13.11 14.98
N VAL A 223 15.08 13.08 13.79
CA VAL A 223 15.79 13.42 12.52
C VAL A 223 14.96 14.31 11.58
N VAL A 224 14.19 15.26 12.12
CA VAL A 224 13.65 16.37 11.31
C VAL A 224 14.15 17.69 11.90
N THR A 225 15.43 17.95 11.70
CA THR A 225 15.98 19.32 11.58
C THR A 225 16.51 19.49 10.17
N TRP A 226 15.70 19.10 9.18
CA TRP A 226 15.70 19.77 7.89
C TRP A 226 14.47 20.66 7.93
N ASN A 227 14.65 21.95 7.64
CA ASN A 227 13.59 22.95 7.68
C ASN A 227 12.40 22.54 6.79
N LEU A 228 11.46 21.79 7.34
CA LEU A 228 10.10 21.72 6.82
C LEU A 228 9.48 23.06 7.18
N SER A 229 9.54 24.03 6.26
CA SER A 229 8.73 25.23 6.38
C SER A 229 7.26 24.80 6.55
N GLU A 230 6.56 25.38 7.51
CA GLU A 230 5.17 25.09 7.94
C GLU A 230 4.09 25.24 6.84
N SER A 231 4.46 25.30 5.56
CA SER A 231 3.58 25.61 4.43
C SER A 231 3.44 24.51 3.37
N SER A 232 4.13 23.36 3.50
CA SER A 232 3.93 22.22 2.58
C SER A 232 3.25 21.05 3.30
N PRO A 233 2.23 20.40 2.70
CA PRO A 233 1.60 19.21 3.26
C PRO A 233 2.56 18.02 3.11
N GLY A 234 3.53 17.91 4.00
CA GLY A 234 4.37 16.73 4.12
C GLY A 234 3.54 15.50 4.44
N VAL A 235 4.01 14.31 4.04
CA VAL A 235 3.38 13.04 4.43
C VAL A 235 4.22 12.37 5.49
N LEU A 236 3.54 11.74 6.45
CA LEU A 236 4.11 10.77 7.36
C LEU A 236 3.29 9.48 7.24
N ILE A 237 3.91 8.40 6.79
CA ILE A 237 3.37 7.05 6.82
C ILE A 237 4.09 6.30 7.94
N ASP A 238 3.36 5.64 8.82
CA ASP A 238 3.90 4.74 9.84
C ASP A 238 3.06 3.46 9.91
N ASP A 239 3.30 2.55 8.97
CA ASP A 239 2.53 1.32 8.83
C ASP A 239 3.26 0.16 9.50
N THR A 240 2.63 -0.46 10.49
CA THR A 240 3.02 -1.77 11.04
C THR A 240 2.24 -2.93 10.43
N PHE A 241 1.31 -2.63 9.53
CA PHE A 241 0.44 -3.60 8.86
C PHE A 241 -0.41 -4.46 9.82
N SER A 242 -0.69 -3.93 11.02
CA SER A 242 -1.71 -4.48 11.93
C SER A 242 -3.14 -4.14 11.48
N ALA A 243 -3.27 -3.23 10.52
CA ALA A 243 -4.50 -2.87 9.82
C ALA A 243 -4.29 -3.00 8.30
N ALA A 244 -5.35 -2.78 7.52
CA ALA A 244 -5.28 -2.83 6.07
C ALA A 244 -4.21 -1.84 5.53
N PRO A 245 -3.36 -2.25 4.57
CA PRO A 245 -2.25 -1.45 4.04
C PRO A 245 -2.74 -0.36 3.07
N VAL A 246 -3.62 0.54 3.51
CA VAL A 246 -4.33 1.51 2.67
C VAL A 246 -3.41 2.50 1.94
N HIS A 247 -2.18 2.68 2.42
CA HIS A 247 -1.19 3.53 1.79
C HIS A 247 -0.45 2.86 0.61
N TRP A 248 -0.79 1.61 0.28
CA TRP A 248 -0.04 0.79 -0.68
C TRP A 248 -0.95 0.11 -1.70
N TRP A 249 -0.49 -0.02 -2.95
CA TRP A 249 -1.11 -0.91 -3.92
C TRP A 249 -0.13 -1.99 -4.40
N VAL A 250 -0.69 -3.14 -4.75
CA VAL A 250 0.06 -4.26 -5.31
C VAL A 250 0.41 -3.98 -6.77
N GLY A 251 1.72 -3.90 -7.05
CA GLY A 251 2.26 -3.82 -8.41
C GLY A 251 2.43 -5.20 -9.04
N ARG A 252 2.86 -6.20 -8.27
CA ARG A 252 3.04 -7.59 -8.70
C ARG A 252 3.05 -8.55 -7.51
N GLY A 253 2.67 -9.81 -7.77
CA GLY A 253 2.69 -10.89 -6.79
C GLY A 253 1.52 -10.77 -5.83
N SER A 254 1.48 -11.68 -4.87
CA SER A 254 0.50 -11.66 -3.79
C SER A 254 1.11 -10.97 -2.57
N TRP A 255 0.41 -9.97 -2.03
CA TRP A 255 0.79 -9.28 -0.80
C TRP A 255 -0.30 -9.48 0.23
N ASN A 256 -0.01 -10.31 1.23
CA ASN A 256 -0.95 -10.69 2.27
C ASN A 256 -0.26 -10.77 3.63
N ILE A 257 -1.03 -10.83 4.70
CA ILE A 257 -0.50 -11.23 6.01
C ILE A 257 -0.24 -12.73 5.96
N ILE A 258 1.04 -13.11 5.95
CA ILE A 258 1.49 -14.51 5.84
C ILE A 258 2.58 -14.80 6.88
N PRO A 259 2.71 -16.06 7.30
CA PRO A 259 3.78 -16.44 8.21
C PRO A 259 5.14 -16.34 7.51
N ARG A 260 6.13 -15.71 8.15
CA ARG A 260 7.52 -15.68 7.67
C ARG A 260 8.11 -17.08 7.56
N TRP A 261 7.75 -17.95 8.50
CA TRP A 261 8.14 -19.35 8.53
C TRP A 261 6.89 -20.22 8.41
N PRO A 262 6.78 -21.07 7.38
CA PRO A 262 5.65 -21.99 7.22
C PRO A 262 5.32 -22.87 8.44
N CYS A 263 6.27 -23.06 9.37
CA CYS A 263 6.11 -23.87 10.56
C CYS A 263 5.69 -23.09 11.84
N ASP A 264 5.57 -21.76 11.81
CA ASP A 264 5.16 -20.95 12.97
C ASP A 264 4.29 -19.76 12.53
N ASP A 265 2.97 -19.90 12.68
CA ASP A 265 1.96 -18.93 12.24
C ASP A 265 1.87 -17.68 13.11
N ARG A 266 2.44 -17.71 14.32
CA ARG A 266 2.51 -16.56 15.24
C ARG A 266 3.43 -15.46 14.71
N TRP A 267 4.26 -15.79 13.73
CA TRP A 267 5.21 -14.91 13.07
C TRP A 267 4.65 -14.52 11.69
N SER A 268 3.59 -13.70 11.67
CA SER A 268 2.91 -13.27 10.45
C SER A 268 3.02 -11.75 10.21
N TRP A 269 3.36 -11.36 8.98
CA TRP A 269 3.46 -9.96 8.53
C TRP A 269 3.00 -9.81 7.10
N LEU A 270 2.91 -8.57 6.64
CA LEU A 270 2.78 -8.29 5.22
C LEU A 270 3.97 -8.90 4.47
N GLY A 271 3.67 -9.83 3.58
CA GLY A 271 4.65 -10.54 2.77
C GLY A 271 4.28 -10.56 1.30
N GLY A 272 5.26 -10.24 0.45
CA GLY A 272 5.17 -10.33 -1.00
C GLY A 272 5.72 -11.66 -1.51
N VAL A 273 4.88 -12.46 -2.17
CA VAL A 273 5.20 -13.81 -2.69
C VAL A 273 4.49 -14.08 -4.03
N ALA A 274 4.50 -15.32 -4.50
CA ALA A 274 3.77 -15.80 -5.69
C ALA A 274 4.11 -15.06 -7.00
N SER A 275 5.33 -14.54 -7.09
CA SER A 275 5.94 -14.02 -8.30
C SER A 275 7.45 -14.07 -8.14
N GLU A 276 8.20 -14.12 -9.25
CA GLU A 276 9.66 -13.98 -9.23
C GLU A 276 10.09 -12.58 -8.77
N SER A 277 9.20 -11.58 -8.84
CA SER A 277 9.50 -10.24 -8.35
C SER A 277 8.26 -9.58 -7.75
N PRO A 278 7.87 -9.93 -6.50
CA PRO A 278 6.74 -9.26 -5.86
C PRO A 278 7.03 -7.77 -5.70
N VAL A 279 6.05 -6.91 -5.99
CA VAL A 279 6.20 -5.44 -5.91
C VAL A 279 5.01 -4.81 -5.20
N LEU A 280 5.29 -3.95 -4.23
CA LEU A 280 4.32 -3.11 -3.52
C LEU A 280 4.71 -1.65 -3.68
N TRP A 281 3.82 -0.81 -4.17
CA TRP A 281 4.05 0.63 -4.38
C TRP A 281 3.27 1.47 -3.38
N THR A 282 3.78 2.65 -3.02
CA THR A 282 3.00 3.67 -2.32
C THR A 282 1.88 4.21 -3.22
N LYS A 283 0.72 4.50 -2.63
CA LYS A 283 -0.35 5.27 -3.31
C LYS A 283 -0.01 6.75 -3.45
N TYR A 284 1.06 7.21 -2.82
CA TYR A 284 1.53 8.59 -2.87
C TYR A 284 2.73 8.74 -3.80
N ARG A 285 2.72 9.82 -4.59
CA ARG A 285 3.90 10.42 -5.20
C ARG A 285 4.57 11.33 -4.17
N LEU A 286 5.81 11.01 -3.81
CA LEU A 286 6.60 11.69 -2.80
C LEU A 286 7.44 12.77 -3.45
N GLU A 287 7.48 13.96 -2.85
CA GLU A 287 8.15 15.13 -3.40
C GLU A 287 9.24 15.65 -2.46
N GLY A 288 10.29 16.22 -3.06
CA GLY A 288 11.40 16.83 -2.35
C GLY A 288 12.30 15.80 -1.66
N ASP A 289 12.65 16.11 -0.41
CA ASP A 289 13.46 15.28 0.46
C ASP A 289 12.61 14.17 1.08
N VAL A 290 13.17 12.96 1.14
CA VAL A 290 12.47 11.75 1.58
C VAL A 290 13.36 10.97 2.53
N ILE A 291 12.78 10.50 3.64
CA ILE A 291 13.38 9.50 4.52
C ILE A 291 12.44 8.31 4.57
N LEU A 292 12.98 7.12 4.30
CA LEU A 292 12.27 5.85 4.42
C LEU A 292 13.07 4.94 5.35
N ASP A 293 12.44 4.48 6.43
CA ASP A 293 12.91 3.44 7.33
C ASP A 293 11.98 2.22 7.18
N ALA A 294 12.55 1.03 6.97
CA ALA A 294 11.78 -0.20 6.85
C ALA A 294 12.47 -1.37 7.55
N TRP A 295 11.67 -2.21 8.20
CA TRP A 295 12.13 -3.46 8.80
C TRP A 295 11.66 -4.62 7.94
N VAL A 296 12.61 -5.28 7.31
CA VAL A 296 12.36 -6.29 6.28
C VAL A 296 13.13 -7.57 6.52
N ALA A 297 12.63 -8.67 5.99
CA ALA A 297 13.27 -9.97 6.10
C ALA A 297 12.99 -10.86 4.87
N PRO A 298 13.85 -11.86 4.59
CA PRO A 298 13.53 -12.86 3.59
C PRO A 298 12.39 -13.78 4.07
N PHE A 299 11.49 -14.12 3.17
CA PHE A 299 10.49 -15.17 3.36
C PHE A 299 11.14 -16.56 3.19
N MET A 300 10.80 -17.53 4.05
CA MET A 300 11.34 -18.88 3.98
C MET A 300 10.59 -19.71 2.93
N ASP A 301 11.12 -19.77 1.72
CA ASP A 301 10.49 -20.38 0.53
C ASP A 301 10.90 -21.83 0.28
N ASN A 302 11.93 -22.33 0.95
CA ASN A 302 12.41 -23.72 0.80
C ASN A 302 12.49 -24.44 2.17
N PRO A 303 11.36 -24.64 2.87
CA PRO A 303 11.34 -25.24 4.21
C PRO A 303 11.82 -26.71 4.24
N GLU A 304 11.77 -27.40 3.10
CA GLU A 304 12.19 -28.81 2.96
C GLU A 304 13.71 -28.98 3.05
N ASP A 305 14.49 -27.92 2.74
CA ASP A 305 15.92 -27.93 3.04
C ASP A 305 16.14 -27.69 4.54
N PRO A 306 16.64 -28.68 5.30
CA PRO A 306 16.80 -28.57 6.75
C PRO A 306 17.98 -27.67 7.15
N VAL A 307 18.88 -27.34 6.23
CA VAL A 307 20.12 -26.59 6.50
C VAL A 307 20.00 -25.14 6.03
N ILE A 308 19.55 -24.92 4.79
CA ILE A 308 19.49 -23.60 4.16
C ILE A 308 18.15 -22.93 4.39
N GLY A 309 17.02 -23.57 4.07
CA GLY A 309 15.67 -23.02 4.25
C GLY A 309 15.23 -21.98 3.20
N TYR A 310 16.14 -21.49 2.37
CA TYR A 310 15.90 -20.40 1.41
C TYR A 310 16.48 -20.77 0.04
N SER A 311 15.73 -20.53 -1.04
CA SER A 311 16.25 -20.75 -2.40
C SER A 311 17.26 -19.67 -2.80
N HIS A 312 16.93 -18.40 -2.54
CA HIS A 312 17.75 -17.24 -2.89
C HIS A 312 17.72 -16.20 -1.75
N PRO A 313 18.44 -16.42 -0.64
CA PRO A 313 18.45 -15.43 0.42
C PRO A 313 19.11 -14.12 -0.05
N GLY A 314 18.36 -13.01 -0.03
CA GLY A 314 18.85 -11.71 -0.48
C GLY A 314 17.75 -10.84 -1.09
N ASN A 315 18.16 -9.84 -1.88
CA ASN A 315 17.29 -8.97 -2.68
C ASN A 315 16.18 -8.27 -1.88
N LEU A 316 16.50 -7.73 -0.69
CA LEU A 316 15.55 -6.90 0.06
C LEU A 316 15.63 -5.47 -0.50
N ASN A 317 14.81 -5.17 -1.50
CA ASN A 317 14.99 -4.00 -2.34
C ASN A 317 13.95 -2.92 -2.09
N VAL A 318 14.38 -1.66 -2.22
CA VAL A 318 13.52 -0.48 -2.18
C VAL A 318 13.78 0.37 -3.41
N THR A 319 12.73 0.88 -4.05
CA THR A 319 12.84 1.92 -5.08
C THR A 319 12.26 3.23 -4.55
N LEU A 320 12.92 4.36 -4.77
CA LEU A 320 12.38 5.71 -4.58
C LEU A 320 12.30 6.43 -5.93
N CYS A 321 11.48 7.48 -6.00
CA CYS A 321 11.29 8.28 -7.22
C CYS A 321 10.82 7.46 -8.43
N GLY A 322 10.13 6.35 -8.19
CA GLY A 322 9.57 5.53 -9.26
C GLY A 322 8.30 6.13 -9.86
N ASP A 323 7.92 5.65 -11.04
CA ASP A 323 6.69 6.04 -11.75
C ASP A 323 5.45 5.22 -11.31
N GLY A 324 5.58 4.37 -10.30
CA GLY A 324 4.50 3.51 -9.79
C GLY A 324 4.26 2.25 -10.61
N ARG A 325 5.12 1.97 -11.60
CA ARG A 325 4.99 0.81 -12.50
C ARG A 325 6.33 0.14 -12.79
N ASN A 326 7.32 0.90 -13.24
CA ASN A 326 8.65 0.45 -13.61
C ASN A 326 9.66 0.69 -12.49
N LEU A 327 10.16 -0.39 -11.90
CA LEU A 327 11.19 -0.35 -10.86
C LEU A 327 12.46 0.38 -11.31
N SER A 328 12.80 0.33 -12.60
CA SER A 328 13.96 0.98 -13.20
C SER A 328 13.71 2.43 -13.64
N SER A 329 12.59 3.04 -13.26
CA SER A 329 12.33 4.47 -13.53
C SER A 329 12.98 5.39 -12.49
N GLY A 330 13.24 4.88 -11.29
CA GLY A 330 13.69 5.64 -10.11
C GLY A 330 15.11 5.31 -9.64
N TYR A 331 15.34 5.51 -8.35
CA TYR A 331 16.53 5.02 -7.65
C TYR A 331 16.21 3.71 -6.94
N SER A 332 16.94 2.64 -7.25
CA SER A 332 16.77 1.36 -6.56
C SER A 332 17.94 1.09 -5.61
N PHE A 333 17.61 0.81 -4.37
CA PHE A 333 18.49 0.44 -3.28
C PHE A 333 18.36 -1.06 -3.07
N LEU A 334 19.40 -1.80 -3.43
CA LEU A 334 19.40 -3.26 -3.38
C LEU A 334 20.26 -3.72 -2.21
N PHE A 335 19.69 -4.46 -1.27
CA PHE A 335 20.45 -5.12 -0.21
C PHE A 335 20.61 -6.61 -0.53
N ALA A 336 21.85 -7.10 -0.39
CA ALA A 336 22.18 -8.51 -0.66
C ALA A 336 21.75 -8.96 -2.08
N ALA A 337 21.97 -8.10 -3.06
CA ALA A 337 21.73 -8.35 -4.47
C ALA A 337 22.73 -9.36 -5.05
N ARG A 338 22.45 -9.82 -6.28
CA ARG A 338 23.34 -10.71 -7.05
C ARG A 338 23.75 -11.93 -6.25
N ASN A 339 22.77 -12.66 -5.72
CA ASN A 339 22.97 -13.83 -4.85
C ASN A 339 23.79 -13.47 -3.60
N ASN A 340 23.40 -12.40 -2.90
CA ASN A 340 24.04 -11.97 -1.65
C ASN A 340 25.54 -11.62 -1.79
N THR A 341 25.97 -11.14 -2.96
CA THR A 341 27.38 -10.74 -3.19
C THR A 341 27.62 -9.24 -3.12
N THR A 342 26.57 -8.43 -3.21
CA THR A 342 26.70 -6.97 -3.16
C THR A 342 25.43 -6.26 -2.71
N SER A 343 25.58 -5.06 -2.15
CA SER A 343 24.53 -4.06 -2.04
C SER A 343 24.81 -2.91 -3.03
N GLN A 344 23.77 -2.35 -3.65
CA GLN A 344 23.90 -1.38 -4.74
C GLN A 344 22.90 -0.23 -4.64
N ILE A 345 23.28 0.94 -5.19
CA ILE A 345 22.33 1.99 -5.63
C ILE A 345 22.34 1.99 -7.15
N LEU A 346 21.17 1.85 -7.75
CA LEU A 346 20.96 2.04 -9.18
C LEU A 346 20.22 3.36 -9.39
N ARG A 347 20.68 4.15 -10.37
CA ARG A 347 19.89 5.22 -10.97
C ARG A 347 19.34 4.69 -12.29
N LYS A 348 18.03 4.48 -12.32
CA LYS A 348 17.36 3.72 -13.38
C LYS A 348 17.99 2.33 -13.50
N GLU A 349 18.61 2.01 -14.64
CA GLU A 349 19.28 0.73 -14.89
C GLU A 349 20.78 0.77 -14.57
N LYS A 350 21.35 1.95 -14.29
CA LYS A 350 22.79 2.12 -14.10
C LYS A 350 23.15 1.98 -12.62
N VAL A 351 24.06 1.08 -12.31
CA VAL A 351 24.70 1.03 -10.98
C VAL A 351 25.53 2.30 -10.79
N VAL A 352 25.23 3.07 -9.75
CA VAL A 352 25.91 4.33 -9.41
C VAL A 352 26.71 4.26 -8.11
N ALA A 353 26.42 3.26 -7.26
CA ALA A 353 27.23 2.92 -6.09
C ALA A 353 27.13 1.41 -5.80
N GLU A 354 28.22 0.80 -5.33
CA GLU A 354 28.31 -0.63 -5.05
C GLU A 354 29.14 -0.87 -3.78
N ASN A 355 28.71 -1.81 -2.93
CA ASN A 355 29.43 -2.26 -1.75
C ASN A 355 29.35 -3.79 -1.66
N ARG A 356 30.48 -4.47 -1.48
CA ARG A 356 30.56 -5.94 -1.39
C ARG A 356 30.78 -6.45 0.04
N ALA A 357 31.04 -5.54 0.99
CA ALA A 357 31.29 -5.87 2.38
C ALA A 357 30.00 -5.92 3.22
N ILE A 358 28.97 -5.17 2.83
CA ILE A 358 27.68 -5.14 3.54
C ILE A 358 26.66 -5.97 2.76
N CYS A 359 26.51 -7.22 3.21
CA CYS A 359 25.63 -8.26 2.69
C CYS A 359 25.11 -9.10 3.87
N MET A 360 24.20 -10.06 3.62
CA MET A 360 23.75 -10.99 4.66
C MET A 360 24.88 -11.94 5.06
N VAL A 361 25.10 -12.10 6.37
CA VAL A 361 26.12 -13.00 6.90
C VAL A 361 25.52 -14.38 7.15
N ASP A 362 26.10 -15.39 6.50
CA ASP A 362 25.74 -16.81 6.66
C ASP A 362 24.21 -17.07 6.60
N PRO A 363 23.57 -16.83 5.44
CA PRO A 363 22.12 -16.77 5.32
C PRO A 363 21.46 -18.15 5.25
N ARG A 364 21.52 -18.89 6.35
CA ARG A 364 21.00 -20.26 6.48
C ARG A 364 20.05 -20.36 7.66
N ARG A 365 19.01 -21.21 7.56
CA ARG A 365 18.04 -21.40 8.66
C ARG A 365 18.64 -21.94 9.96
N THR A 366 19.76 -22.63 9.85
CA THR A 366 20.52 -23.15 11.01
C THR A 366 21.29 -22.06 11.74
N ASN A 367 21.59 -20.94 11.08
CA ASN A 367 22.13 -19.75 11.73
C ASN A 367 20.98 -18.94 12.35
N LEU A 368 20.69 -19.18 13.63
CA LEU A 368 19.57 -18.53 14.31
C LEU A 368 19.68 -16.99 14.35
N ALA A 369 20.90 -16.45 14.33
CA ALA A 369 21.11 -15.00 14.28
C ALA A 369 20.56 -14.42 12.98
N PHE A 370 20.85 -15.06 11.84
CA PHE A 370 20.27 -14.69 10.55
C PHE A 370 18.78 -15.02 10.47
N GLN A 371 18.41 -16.25 10.85
CA GLN A 371 17.05 -16.78 10.69
C GLN A 371 16.01 -15.86 11.33
N ARG A 372 16.32 -15.30 12.51
CA ARG A 372 15.46 -14.40 13.28
C ARG A 372 15.67 -12.92 12.98
N HIS A 373 16.68 -12.57 12.18
CA HIS A 373 17.04 -11.17 11.94
C HIS A 373 15.96 -10.44 11.17
N TRP A 374 15.75 -9.19 11.53
CA TRP A 374 14.99 -8.21 10.75
C TRP A 374 15.96 -7.11 10.36
N PHE A 375 16.17 -6.94 9.07
CA PHE A 375 17.08 -5.93 8.55
C PHE A 375 16.39 -4.58 8.57
N HIS A 376 17.04 -3.60 9.19
CA HIS A 376 16.61 -2.21 9.12
C HIS A 376 17.25 -1.55 7.91
N LEU A 377 16.43 -1.26 6.91
CA LEU A 377 16.83 -0.46 5.75
C LEU A 377 16.42 0.99 5.98
N ARG A 378 17.39 1.89 5.92
CA ARG A 378 17.12 3.33 5.97
C ARG A 378 17.69 4.02 4.74
N ILE A 379 16.86 4.81 4.07
CA ILE A 379 17.21 5.54 2.87
C ILE A 379 16.89 7.02 3.09
N GLU A 380 17.86 7.87 2.80
CA GLU A 380 17.71 9.32 2.86
C GLU A 380 18.00 9.91 1.48
N LYS A 381 17.02 10.60 0.90
CA LYS A 381 17.19 11.45 -0.28
C LYS A 381 17.05 12.90 0.16
N ALA A 382 18.15 13.65 0.07
CA ALA A 382 18.18 15.09 0.37
C ALA A 382 18.73 15.85 -0.84
N GLY A 383 17.84 16.48 -1.62
CA GLY A 383 18.17 17.07 -2.92
C GLY A 383 18.86 16.06 -3.84
N ALA A 384 20.14 16.29 -4.09
CA ALA A 384 21.03 15.47 -4.93
C ALA A 384 21.69 14.30 -4.20
N ARG A 385 21.67 14.30 -2.87
CA ARG A 385 22.40 13.34 -2.05
C ARG A 385 21.50 12.18 -1.65
N LEU A 386 21.96 10.97 -1.94
CA LEU A 386 21.34 9.72 -1.51
C LEU A 386 22.24 9.03 -0.49
N LYS A 387 21.68 8.62 0.64
CA LYS A 387 22.35 7.76 1.62
C LYS A 387 21.53 6.52 1.86
N TYR A 388 22.21 5.40 2.01
CA TYR A 388 21.60 4.10 2.25
C TYR A 388 22.29 3.40 3.40
N PHE A 389 21.51 2.98 4.38
CA PHE A 389 21.95 2.32 5.59
C PHE A 389 21.30 0.95 5.72
N VAL A 390 22.06 0.01 6.27
CA VAL A 390 21.60 -1.31 6.66
C VAL A 390 21.99 -1.50 8.12
N ASP A 391 21.03 -1.78 8.99
CA ASP A 391 21.21 -1.95 10.43
C ASP A 391 21.99 -0.79 11.07
N GLY A 392 21.64 0.44 10.70
CA GLY A 392 22.29 1.66 11.17
C GLY A 392 23.68 1.95 10.58
N VAL A 393 24.28 1.02 9.83
CA VAL A 393 25.58 1.21 9.17
C VAL A 393 25.36 1.82 7.78
N GLN A 394 26.04 2.92 7.47
CA GLN A 394 25.99 3.52 6.13
C GLN A 394 26.61 2.56 5.10
N ALA A 395 25.76 1.92 4.30
CA ALA A 395 26.19 0.97 3.29
C ALA A 395 26.69 1.67 2.03
N LEU A 396 25.98 2.71 1.58
CA LEU A 396 26.25 3.42 0.34
C LEU A 396 25.89 4.90 0.44
N GLU A 397 26.55 5.71 -0.38
CA GLU A 397 26.23 7.11 -0.61
C GLU A 397 26.42 7.44 -2.10
N PHE A 398 25.55 8.29 -2.65
CA PHE A 398 25.66 8.77 -4.02
C PHE A 398 25.25 10.25 -4.11
N MET A 399 25.98 11.01 -4.94
CA MET A 399 25.65 12.38 -5.28
C MET A 399 25.25 12.44 -6.75
N ASP A 400 23.98 12.70 -7.02
CA ASP A 400 23.47 12.80 -8.38
C ASP A 400 23.61 14.23 -8.92
N SER A 401 24.31 14.39 -10.04
CA SER A 401 24.41 15.68 -10.72
C SER A 401 23.09 16.10 -11.39
N GLU A 402 22.21 15.15 -11.67
CA GLU A 402 20.88 15.38 -12.24
C GLU A 402 19.83 14.59 -11.44
N PRO A 403 19.46 15.05 -10.23
CA PRO A 403 18.61 14.28 -9.35
C PRO A 403 17.25 14.00 -9.99
N LEU A 404 16.79 12.75 -9.88
CA LEU A 404 15.44 12.38 -10.29
C LEU A 404 14.43 13.12 -9.41
N SER A 405 13.36 13.59 -10.05
CA SER A 405 12.26 14.25 -9.38
C SER A 405 11.55 13.33 -8.39
N GLY A 406 10.59 13.87 -7.64
CA GLY A 406 9.66 13.07 -6.84
C GLY A 406 8.98 11.95 -7.63
N GLY A 407 8.45 10.96 -6.91
CA GLY A 407 7.87 9.72 -7.45
C GLY A 407 7.38 8.82 -6.33
N GLN A 408 6.88 7.62 -6.64
CA GLN A 408 6.48 6.64 -5.64
C GLN A 408 7.67 5.89 -5.04
N ALA A 409 7.46 5.34 -3.85
CA ALA A 409 8.33 4.34 -3.27
C ALA A 409 7.80 2.93 -3.54
N ALA A 410 8.67 1.94 -3.67
CA ALA A 410 8.30 0.54 -3.78
C ALA A 410 9.18 -0.37 -2.95
N PHE A 411 8.56 -1.41 -2.39
CA PHE A 411 9.23 -2.61 -1.89
C PHE A 411 9.16 -3.71 -2.93
N TRP A 412 10.28 -4.39 -3.15
CA TRP A 412 10.31 -5.51 -4.08
C TRP A 412 11.47 -6.47 -3.80
N SER A 413 11.41 -7.64 -4.44
CA SER A 413 12.48 -8.63 -4.40
C SER A 413 12.71 -9.27 -5.77
N TRP A 414 13.74 -10.09 -5.89
CA TRP A 414 14.04 -10.88 -7.08
C TRP A 414 14.34 -12.33 -6.68
N GLN A 415 13.59 -13.27 -7.23
CA GLN A 415 13.64 -14.71 -6.99
C GLN A 415 13.54 -15.13 -5.51
N ALA A 416 12.99 -14.24 -4.67
CA ALA A 416 12.79 -14.45 -3.25
C ALA A 416 11.51 -13.74 -2.78
N GLY A 417 10.89 -14.25 -1.73
CA GLY A 417 9.81 -13.54 -1.05
C GLY A 417 10.35 -12.49 -0.08
N LEU A 418 9.57 -11.43 0.14
CA LEU A 418 9.94 -10.29 0.98
C LEU A 418 8.91 -10.11 2.09
N MET A 419 9.35 -10.04 3.33
CA MET A 419 8.53 -9.70 4.49
C MET A 419 8.79 -8.25 4.90
N VAL A 420 7.73 -7.52 5.24
CA VAL A 420 7.80 -6.13 5.72
C VAL A 420 7.04 -6.02 7.04
N ALA A 421 7.76 -5.74 8.13
CA ALA A 421 7.16 -5.63 9.47
C ALA A 421 6.72 -4.21 9.81
N ARG A 422 7.42 -3.20 9.31
CA ARG A 422 7.04 -1.79 9.49
C ARG A 422 7.69 -0.92 8.45
N VAL A 423 7.00 0.14 8.07
CA VAL A 423 7.52 1.21 7.24
C VAL A 423 7.25 2.53 7.92
N ARG A 424 8.28 3.34 8.06
CA ARG A 424 8.17 4.77 8.35
C ARG A 424 8.66 5.55 7.15
N LEU A 425 7.84 6.44 6.64
CA LEU A 425 8.17 7.22 5.47
C LEU A 425 7.76 8.67 5.72
N SER A 426 8.70 9.59 5.53
CA SER A 426 8.46 11.02 5.58
C SER A 426 8.95 11.68 4.29
N ALA A 427 8.18 12.64 3.78
CA ALA A 427 8.57 13.43 2.61
C ALA A 427 8.14 14.90 2.77
N GLN A 428 8.86 15.82 2.12
CA GLN A 428 8.53 17.26 2.11
C GLN A 428 7.15 17.54 1.54
N GLY A 429 6.72 16.77 0.54
CA GLY A 429 5.38 16.82 -0.02
C GLY A 429 4.91 15.45 -0.47
N ALA A 430 3.60 15.27 -0.55
CA ALA A 430 3.02 14.11 -1.18
C ALA A 430 1.70 14.42 -1.87
N VAL A 431 1.47 13.73 -2.98
CA VAL A 431 0.22 13.79 -3.74
C VAL A 431 -0.28 12.37 -3.94
N VAL A 432 -1.58 12.14 -3.72
CA VAL A 432 -2.20 10.84 -4.04
C VAL A 432 -2.04 10.60 -5.54
N ALA A 433 -1.37 9.50 -5.88
CA ALA A 433 -1.09 9.12 -7.25
C ALA A 433 -2.27 8.31 -7.81
N VAL A 434 -2.60 8.56 -9.07
CA VAL A 434 -3.49 7.68 -9.83
C VAL A 434 -2.69 6.45 -10.23
N ARG A 435 -3.22 5.26 -9.95
CA ARG A 435 -2.59 4.01 -10.39
C ARG A 435 -2.45 4.03 -11.92
N PRO A 436 -1.26 3.82 -12.49
CA PRO A 436 -1.09 3.80 -13.93
C PRO A 436 -1.95 2.71 -14.58
N SER A 437 -2.88 3.11 -15.46
CA SER A 437 -3.70 2.17 -16.23
C SER A 437 -2.97 1.69 -17.48
N ILE A 438 -3.07 0.41 -17.80
CA ILE A 438 -2.58 -0.13 -19.07
C ILE A 438 -3.79 -0.28 -20.00
N PRO A 439 -3.81 0.37 -21.18
CA PRO A 439 -4.89 0.19 -22.12
C PRO A 439 -4.95 -1.27 -22.57
N ALA A 440 -6.10 -1.91 -22.37
CA ALA A 440 -6.35 -3.28 -22.79
C ALA A 440 -6.11 -3.46 -24.30
N LEU A 441 -5.65 -4.66 -24.68
CA LEU A 441 -5.63 -5.10 -26.06
C LEU A 441 -7.04 -5.45 -26.54
N GLU A 442 -7.26 -5.40 -27.84
CA GLU A 442 -8.54 -5.88 -28.40
C GLU A 442 -8.64 -7.38 -28.12
N ALA A 443 -9.78 -7.79 -27.55
CA ALA A 443 -10.04 -9.19 -27.24
C ALA A 443 -9.91 -10.05 -28.52
N PRO A 444 -9.33 -11.25 -28.42
CA PRO A 444 -9.16 -12.12 -29.57
C PRO A 444 -10.52 -12.59 -30.11
N GLU A 445 -11.02 -11.97 -31.17
CA GLU A 445 -12.16 -12.50 -31.92
C GLU A 445 -11.70 -13.61 -32.88
N GLY A 446 -11.97 -14.87 -32.50
CA GLY A 446 -11.79 -16.05 -33.36
C GLY A 446 -10.53 -16.88 -33.07
N THR A 447 -10.67 -18.20 -33.21
CA THR A 447 -9.66 -19.16 -32.73
C THR A 447 -8.69 -19.70 -33.78
N ARG A 448 -8.90 -19.51 -35.09
CA ARG A 448 -8.00 -20.09 -36.12
C ARG A 448 -7.84 -19.24 -37.38
N GLY A 449 -6.72 -18.52 -37.45
CA GLY A 449 -6.25 -17.76 -38.62
C GLY A 449 -5.17 -18.44 -39.47
N TRP A 450 -4.83 -19.71 -39.20
CA TRP A 450 -3.79 -20.44 -39.93
C TRP A 450 -4.28 -21.01 -41.26
N LYS A 451 -3.49 -20.84 -42.31
CA LYS A 451 -3.74 -21.37 -43.66
C LYS A 451 -2.56 -22.21 -44.11
N ALA A 452 -2.84 -23.38 -44.70
CA ALA A 452 -1.83 -24.18 -45.39
C ALA A 452 -1.52 -23.54 -46.75
N LEU A 453 -0.23 -23.33 -47.02
CA LEU A 453 0.30 -22.91 -48.30
C LEU A 453 0.67 -24.15 -49.12
N ARG A 454 0.38 -24.11 -50.43
CA ARG A 454 0.73 -25.21 -51.35
C ARG A 454 2.10 -25.01 -52.00
N ILE A 455 2.45 -23.78 -52.37
CA ILE A 455 3.67 -23.46 -53.11
C ILE A 455 4.27 -22.15 -52.56
N PRO A 456 5.45 -22.21 -51.91
CA PRO A 456 6.02 -23.41 -51.31
C PRO A 456 5.09 -24.01 -50.23
N PRO A 457 5.15 -25.32 -49.93
CA PRO A 457 4.41 -25.91 -48.82
C PRO A 457 4.72 -25.19 -47.50
N GLY A 458 3.70 -24.82 -46.74
CA GLY A 458 3.90 -24.06 -45.50
C GLY A 458 2.63 -23.84 -44.68
N LEU A 459 2.79 -23.19 -43.53
CA LEU A 459 1.70 -22.69 -42.69
C LEU A 459 1.87 -21.19 -42.51
N ALA A 460 0.80 -20.42 -42.71
CA ALA A 460 0.83 -18.97 -42.57
C ALA A 460 -0.34 -18.48 -41.71
N CYS A 461 -0.08 -17.50 -40.85
CA CYS A 461 -1.09 -16.76 -40.11
C CYS A 461 -0.91 -15.26 -40.38
N SER A 462 -1.98 -14.59 -40.82
CA SER A 462 -1.97 -13.14 -41.08
C SER A 462 -2.44 -12.30 -39.90
N PHE A 463 -2.95 -12.94 -38.83
CA PHE A 463 -3.62 -12.29 -37.69
C PHE A 463 -4.85 -11.43 -38.04
N GLU A 464 -5.35 -11.49 -39.28
CA GLU A 464 -6.59 -10.82 -39.72
C GLU A 464 -7.86 -11.41 -39.12
N LYS A 465 -7.77 -12.60 -38.52
CA LYS A 465 -8.89 -13.34 -37.92
C LYS A 465 -8.62 -13.68 -36.46
N GLY A 466 -8.01 -12.74 -35.73
CA GLY A 466 -7.62 -12.91 -34.33
C GLY A 466 -6.17 -13.37 -34.14
N THR A 467 -5.84 -13.81 -32.92
CA THR A 467 -4.45 -14.11 -32.51
C THR A 467 -3.87 -15.35 -33.18
N GLY A 468 -4.66 -16.08 -33.97
CA GLY A 468 -4.23 -17.33 -34.59
C GLY A 468 -4.03 -18.47 -33.58
N GLY A 469 -4.57 -18.36 -32.36
CA GLY A 469 -4.36 -19.35 -31.29
C GLY A 469 -3.06 -19.16 -30.52
N TRP A 470 -2.38 -18.02 -30.69
CA TRP A 470 -1.36 -17.59 -29.75
C TRP A 470 -2.02 -17.10 -28.47
N GLU A 471 -1.56 -17.61 -27.34
CA GLU A 471 -2.13 -17.36 -26.03
C GLU A 471 -1.02 -17.00 -25.04
N SER A 472 -1.32 -16.15 -24.07
CA SER A 472 -0.44 -15.90 -22.94
C SER A 472 -0.34 -17.15 -22.08
N ASP A 473 0.86 -17.46 -21.58
CA ASP A 473 1.00 -18.44 -20.51
C ASP A 473 0.40 -17.84 -19.22
N ASN A 474 -0.90 -18.07 -19.02
CA ASN A 474 -1.70 -17.47 -17.95
C ASN A 474 -1.29 -17.91 -16.54
N SER A 475 -0.26 -18.76 -16.40
CA SER A 475 0.26 -19.18 -15.09
C SER A 475 0.71 -18.00 -14.21
N THR A 476 1.11 -16.88 -14.82
CA THR A 476 1.56 -15.67 -14.10
C THR A 476 0.63 -14.47 -14.27
N GLY A 477 -0.18 -14.42 -15.34
CA GLY A 477 -1.03 -13.27 -15.65
C GLY A 477 -0.28 -11.98 -16.01
N GLU A 478 1.03 -12.08 -16.29
CA GLU A 478 1.90 -10.91 -16.47
C GLU A 478 1.94 -10.41 -17.93
N ALA A 479 1.53 -11.24 -18.89
CA ALA A 479 1.49 -10.90 -20.31
C ALA A 479 0.05 -10.89 -20.84
N GLU A 480 -0.28 -9.87 -21.64
CA GLU A 480 -1.53 -9.77 -22.38
C GLU A 480 -1.24 -9.96 -23.87
N VAL A 481 -2.06 -10.73 -24.57
CA VAL A 481 -1.98 -10.93 -26.02
C VAL A 481 -3.30 -10.51 -26.67
N GLY A 482 -3.21 -9.85 -27.82
CA GLY A 482 -4.39 -9.42 -28.55
C GLY A 482 -4.04 -8.79 -29.89
N ILE A 483 -5.02 -8.15 -30.52
CA ILE A 483 -4.85 -7.53 -31.84
C ILE A 483 -4.69 -6.02 -31.71
N ARG A 484 -3.84 -5.47 -32.59
CA ARG A 484 -3.70 -4.04 -32.84
C ARG A 484 -3.63 -3.79 -34.34
N HIS A 485 -3.87 -2.54 -34.71
CA HIS A 485 -3.92 -2.08 -36.09
C HIS A 485 -2.87 -1.00 -36.33
N GLU A 486 -2.17 -1.09 -37.46
CA GLU A 486 -1.36 0.01 -38.00
C GLU A 486 -1.88 0.32 -39.40
N GLY A 487 -2.71 1.38 -39.47
CA GLY A 487 -3.58 1.60 -40.62
C GLY A 487 -4.55 0.41 -40.82
N PRO A 488 -4.71 -0.13 -42.04
CA PRO A 488 -5.61 -1.25 -42.30
C PRO A 488 -5.02 -2.63 -41.94
N ARG A 489 -3.79 -2.70 -41.41
CA ARG A 489 -3.08 -3.98 -41.18
C ARG A 489 -3.20 -4.40 -39.71
N PRO A 490 -3.92 -5.49 -39.40
CA PRO A 490 -3.92 -6.08 -38.07
C PRO A 490 -2.60 -6.83 -37.82
N TYR A 491 -2.16 -6.83 -36.57
CA TYR A 491 -1.00 -7.62 -36.13
C TYR A 491 -1.20 -8.13 -34.70
N LEU A 492 -0.54 -9.25 -34.39
CA LEU A 492 -0.47 -9.76 -33.03
C LEU A 492 0.36 -8.81 -32.17
N CYS A 493 -0.25 -8.25 -31.14
CA CYS A 493 0.40 -7.40 -30.15
C CYS A 493 0.45 -8.14 -28.82
N VAL A 494 1.57 -7.98 -28.13
CA VAL A 494 1.80 -8.61 -26.83
C VAL A 494 2.33 -7.53 -25.92
N LYS A 495 1.76 -7.42 -24.73
CA LYS A 495 2.12 -6.42 -23.73
C LYS A 495 2.51 -7.08 -22.44
N ASN A 496 3.57 -6.55 -21.83
CA ASN A 496 3.88 -6.87 -20.44
C ASN A 496 3.05 -5.94 -19.55
N LEU A 497 2.20 -6.53 -18.72
CA LEU A 497 1.37 -5.80 -17.78
C LEU A 497 2.17 -5.33 -16.57
N VAL A 498 3.32 -5.93 -16.31
CA VAL A 498 4.18 -5.61 -15.16
C VAL A 498 5.64 -5.44 -15.56
N SER A 499 6.34 -4.47 -14.96
CA SER A 499 7.69 -4.11 -15.42
C SER A 499 8.76 -5.16 -15.11
N GLY A 500 9.29 -5.86 -16.11
CA GLY A 500 10.20 -7.00 -15.89
C GLY A 500 9.47 -8.29 -15.55
N GLY A 501 8.19 -8.42 -15.95
CA GLY A 501 7.45 -9.69 -15.88
C GLY A 501 7.81 -10.66 -16.99
N ALA A 502 7.35 -11.89 -16.88
CA ALA A 502 7.51 -12.91 -17.91
C ALA A 502 6.72 -12.53 -19.18
N PHE A 503 7.43 -12.41 -20.30
CA PHE A 503 6.84 -12.14 -21.62
C PHE A 503 6.67 -13.45 -22.40
N ARG A 504 5.90 -14.40 -21.87
CA ARG A 504 5.78 -15.75 -22.41
C ARG A 504 4.45 -15.95 -23.15
N LEU A 505 4.57 -16.44 -24.38
CA LEU A 505 3.44 -16.84 -25.22
C LEU A 505 3.59 -18.30 -25.60
N GLN A 506 2.46 -19.00 -25.63
CA GLN A 506 2.39 -20.34 -26.19
C GLN A 506 2.03 -20.27 -27.67
N SER A 507 2.85 -20.90 -28.50
CA SER A 507 2.54 -21.10 -29.91
C SER A 507 1.45 -22.17 -30.06
N PRO A 508 0.47 -22.00 -30.96
CA PRO A 508 -0.50 -23.04 -31.30
C PRO A 508 0.13 -24.21 -32.07
N ILE A 509 1.33 -24.02 -32.63
CA ILE A 509 2.07 -25.05 -33.36
C ILE A 509 2.87 -25.88 -32.35
N GLN A 510 2.30 -27.01 -31.92
CA GLN A 510 2.92 -27.93 -30.96
C GLN A 510 3.91 -28.91 -31.59
N HIS A 511 3.73 -29.22 -32.88
CA HIS A 511 4.59 -30.15 -33.63
C HIS A 511 5.02 -29.50 -34.94
N TYR A 512 6.32 -29.58 -35.21
CA TYR A 512 6.95 -28.97 -36.38
C TYR A 512 8.04 -29.90 -36.90
N ASP A 513 7.99 -30.19 -38.20
CA ASP A 513 9.00 -30.97 -38.89
C ASP A 513 9.88 -30.05 -39.73
N SER A 514 11.09 -29.79 -39.23
CA SER A 514 12.06 -28.91 -39.89
C SER A 514 12.57 -29.46 -41.23
N SER A 515 12.44 -30.76 -41.49
CA SER A 515 12.82 -31.33 -42.79
C SER A 515 11.84 -30.93 -43.90
N ARG A 516 10.55 -30.81 -43.54
CA ARG A 516 9.46 -30.45 -44.47
C ARG A 516 9.23 -28.95 -44.55
N PHE A 517 9.40 -28.27 -43.41
CA PHE A 517 9.27 -26.82 -43.30
C PHE A 517 10.59 -26.29 -42.75
N PRO A 518 11.61 -26.00 -43.59
CA PRO A 518 12.94 -25.68 -43.08
C PRO A 518 13.09 -24.24 -42.58
N ARG A 519 12.16 -23.36 -42.92
CA ARG A 519 12.30 -21.91 -42.71
C ARG A 519 11.15 -21.33 -41.89
N LEU A 520 11.51 -20.42 -41.00
CA LEU A 520 10.58 -19.54 -40.30
C LEU A 520 10.70 -18.13 -40.89
N ALA A 521 9.57 -17.46 -41.13
CA ALA A 521 9.56 -16.08 -41.59
C ALA A 521 8.39 -15.30 -40.99
N PHE A 522 8.66 -14.07 -40.54
CA PHE A 522 7.65 -13.19 -39.93
C PHE A 522 8.13 -11.72 -39.95
N GLN A 523 7.19 -10.79 -39.77
CA GLN A 523 7.50 -9.40 -39.46
C GLN A 523 7.52 -9.22 -37.95
N PHE A 524 8.49 -8.48 -37.43
CA PHE A 524 8.68 -8.29 -36.00
C PHE A 524 8.98 -6.83 -35.67
N ARG A 525 8.33 -6.32 -34.63
CA ARG A 525 8.64 -5.02 -34.02
C ARG A 525 8.63 -5.19 -32.52
N ALA A 526 9.64 -4.64 -31.86
CA ALA A 526 9.73 -4.60 -30.41
C ALA A 526 10.25 -3.24 -29.96
N ASP A 527 9.66 -2.69 -28.90
CA ASP A 527 10.10 -1.43 -28.31
C ASP A 527 11.51 -1.58 -27.70
N PRO A 528 12.29 -0.49 -27.61
CA PRO A 528 13.59 -0.50 -26.94
C PRO A 528 13.56 -1.17 -25.56
N GLY A 529 14.49 -2.10 -25.33
CA GLY A 529 14.61 -2.84 -24.08
C GLY A 529 13.75 -4.11 -23.99
N VAL A 530 12.83 -4.35 -24.93
CA VAL A 530 12.04 -5.59 -24.96
C VAL A 530 12.90 -6.78 -25.37
N ARG A 531 13.05 -7.74 -24.45
CA ARG A 531 13.85 -8.95 -24.61
C ARG A 531 12.96 -10.14 -24.97
N VAL A 532 13.10 -10.65 -26.20
CA VAL A 532 12.37 -11.82 -26.70
C VAL A 532 13.35 -12.83 -27.27
N ASN A 533 13.07 -14.11 -27.05
CA ASN A 533 13.72 -15.25 -27.71
C ASN A 533 12.64 -16.25 -28.11
N LEU A 534 12.89 -17.06 -29.15
CA LEU A 534 12.03 -18.20 -29.47
C LEU A 534 12.58 -19.46 -28.79
N GLN A 535 11.70 -20.21 -28.14
CA GLN A 535 12.05 -21.47 -27.48
C GLN A 535 11.30 -22.63 -28.13
N ALA A 536 11.97 -23.76 -28.30
CA ALA A 536 11.39 -24.97 -28.86
C ALA A 536 12.04 -26.22 -28.25
N LYS A 537 11.54 -27.39 -28.63
CA LYS A 537 12.19 -28.69 -28.36
C LYS A 537 12.53 -29.37 -29.68
N ALA A 538 13.80 -29.73 -29.87
CA ALA A 538 14.28 -30.52 -31.00
C ALA A 538 14.60 -31.94 -30.53
N ASN A 539 13.76 -32.91 -30.94
CA ASN A 539 13.82 -34.30 -30.48
C ASN A 539 13.95 -34.44 -28.95
N GLY A 540 13.14 -33.67 -28.22
CA GLY A 540 13.14 -33.63 -26.76
C GLY A 540 14.15 -32.68 -26.13
N ASN A 541 15.19 -32.24 -26.86
CA ASN A 541 16.19 -31.31 -26.34
C ASN A 541 15.69 -29.85 -26.40
N PRO A 542 15.76 -29.08 -25.31
CA PRO A 542 15.40 -27.67 -25.33
C PRO A 542 16.38 -26.87 -26.20
N VAL A 543 15.85 -26.03 -27.08
CA VAL A 543 16.62 -25.15 -27.95
C VAL A 543 16.09 -23.72 -27.88
N VAL A 544 16.99 -22.75 -28.04
CA VAL A 544 16.66 -21.32 -28.08
C VAL A 544 17.18 -20.72 -29.38
N ILE A 545 16.34 -19.95 -30.08
CA ILE A 545 16.74 -19.06 -31.17
C ILE A 545 16.79 -17.64 -30.60
N PRO A 546 17.98 -17.05 -30.44
CA PRO A 546 18.11 -15.68 -29.98
C PRO A 546 17.45 -14.69 -30.94
N LEU A 547 16.61 -13.80 -30.40
CA LEU A 547 16.14 -12.60 -31.07
C LEU A 547 16.75 -11.38 -30.35
N THR A 548 15.92 -10.56 -29.69
CA THR A 548 16.34 -9.31 -29.04
C THR A 548 16.90 -9.52 -27.62
N ALA A 549 16.67 -10.67 -26.99
CA ALA A 549 17.25 -10.97 -25.68
C ALA A 549 18.71 -11.46 -25.73
N GLY A 550 19.24 -11.74 -26.93
CA GLY A 550 20.58 -12.32 -27.08
C GLY A 550 20.66 -13.79 -26.63
N ALA A 551 21.88 -14.28 -26.46
CA ALA A 551 22.18 -15.68 -26.18
C ALA A 551 21.98 -16.11 -24.71
N GLU A 552 21.41 -15.25 -23.86
CA GLU A 552 21.06 -15.60 -22.47
C GLU A 552 19.92 -16.65 -22.47
N ALA A 553 20.29 -17.92 -22.63
CA ALA A 553 19.44 -19.05 -22.34
C ALA A 553 19.65 -19.46 -20.87
N GLY A 554 18.58 -19.88 -20.19
CA GLY A 554 18.71 -20.65 -18.96
C GLY A 554 19.63 -21.86 -19.18
N SER A 555 20.30 -22.32 -18.11
CA SER A 555 21.51 -23.16 -18.13
C SER A 555 21.43 -24.53 -18.84
N GLU A 556 20.28 -24.92 -19.41
CA GLU A 556 20.06 -26.25 -20.00
C GLU A 556 19.71 -26.25 -21.50
N ALA A 557 19.38 -25.10 -22.10
CA ALA A 557 18.95 -25.08 -23.50
C ALA A 557 20.11 -24.84 -24.48
N ALA A 558 20.12 -25.58 -25.59
CA ALA A 558 21.10 -25.35 -26.65
C ALA A 558 20.76 -24.07 -27.43
N VAL A 559 21.71 -23.14 -27.47
CA VAL A 559 21.57 -21.88 -28.21
C VAL A 559 21.90 -22.10 -29.69
N LEU A 560 20.94 -21.77 -30.57
CA LEU A 560 21.11 -21.75 -32.02
C LEU A 560 21.64 -20.37 -32.47
N PRO A 561 22.14 -20.23 -33.72
CA PRO A 561 22.53 -18.91 -34.26
C PRO A 561 21.41 -17.88 -34.10
N ALA A 562 21.76 -16.64 -33.77
CA ALA A 562 20.80 -15.56 -33.58
C ALA A 562 20.09 -15.19 -34.90
N ALA A 563 18.83 -14.79 -34.83
CA ALA A 563 18.17 -14.13 -35.96
C ALA A 563 18.62 -12.67 -36.03
N ALA A 564 18.79 -12.14 -37.24
CA ALA A 564 19.14 -10.74 -37.45
C ALA A 564 17.90 -9.85 -37.21
N VAL A 565 17.75 -9.32 -35.99
CA VAL A 565 16.67 -8.42 -35.58
C VAL A 565 17.09 -7.55 -34.40
N SER A 566 16.44 -6.39 -34.22
CA SER A 566 16.70 -5.46 -33.12
C SER A 566 15.40 -4.95 -32.50
N ALA A 567 15.46 -4.56 -31.22
CA ALA A 567 14.36 -3.92 -30.50
C ALA A 567 14.50 -2.39 -30.58
N ASP A 568 14.20 -1.81 -31.75
CA ASP A 568 14.36 -0.39 -32.04
C ASP A 568 13.03 0.33 -32.29
N GLY A 569 11.91 -0.35 -32.05
CA GLY A 569 10.57 0.14 -32.36
C GLY A 569 10.23 0.17 -33.85
N GLN A 570 11.05 -0.43 -34.73
CA GLN A 570 10.78 -0.53 -36.17
C GLN A 570 10.39 -1.95 -36.59
N TRP A 571 9.71 -2.07 -37.73
CA TRP A 571 9.36 -3.35 -38.31
C TRP A 571 10.54 -3.98 -39.06
N HIS A 572 10.87 -5.22 -38.71
CA HIS A 572 11.93 -6.01 -39.32
C HIS A 572 11.38 -7.29 -39.96
N ALA A 573 11.85 -7.60 -41.17
CA ALA A 573 11.54 -8.85 -41.84
C ALA A 573 12.52 -9.95 -41.40
N VAL A 574 12.05 -10.90 -40.59
CA VAL A 574 12.85 -12.03 -40.12
C VAL A 574 12.70 -13.21 -41.07
N ARG A 575 13.81 -13.80 -41.50
CA ARG A 575 13.88 -15.07 -42.23
C ARG A 575 14.96 -15.94 -41.61
N TYR A 576 14.60 -17.12 -41.13
CA TYR A 576 15.50 -17.98 -40.36
C TYR A 576 15.49 -19.42 -40.89
N ASP A 577 16.66 -19.98 -41.16
CA ASP A 577 16.84 -21.38 -41.58
C ASP A 577 16.94 -22.29 -40.35
N VAL A 578 15.79 -22.76 -39.89
CA VAL A 578 15.67 -23.61 -38.70
C VAL A 578 16.38 -24.94 -38.93
N ALA A 579 16.21 -25.55 -40.10
CA ALA A 579 16.81 -26.84 -40.41
C ALA A 579 18.34 -26.75 -40.46
N GLY A 580 18.88 -25.72 -41.15
CA GLY A 580 20.32 -25.48 -41.20
C GLY A 580 20.92 -25.26 -39.80
N ALA A 581 20.25 -24.43 -38.98
CA ALA A 581 20.67 -24.16 -37.60
C ALA A 581 20.68 -25.42 -36.72
N LEU A 582 19.64 -26.26 -36.82
CA LEU A 582 19.56 -27.51 -36.07
C LEU A 582 20.61 -28.52 -36.51
N ARG A 583 20.85 -28.70 -37.83
CA ARG A 583 21.90 -29.61 -38.33
C ARG A 583 23.30 -29.18 -37.90
N ALA A 584 23.57 -27.88 -37.92
CA ALA A 584 24.85 -27.35 -37.47
C ALA A 584 25.09 -27.62 -35.97
N ARG A 585 24.03 -27.52 -35.15
CA ARG A 585 24.12 -27.74 -33.70
C ARG A 585 24.07 -29.20 -33.30
N PHE A 586 23.30 -30.01 -34.02
CA PHE A 586 23.06 -31.42 -33.77
C PHE A 586 23.27 -32.25 -35.05
N PRO A 587 24.52 -32.51 -35.44
CA PRO A 587 24.83 -33.21 -36.69
C PRO A 587 24.28 -34.65 -36.74
N SER A 588 24.08 -35.28 -35.58
CA SER A 588 23.56 -36.65 -35.44
C SER A 588 22.02 -36.73 -35.41
N ILE A 589 21.32 -35.59 -35.50
CA ILE A 589 19.85 -35.48 -35.45
C ILE A 589 19.26 -35.22 -36.87
N ALA A 590 20.12 -35.09 -37.88
CA ALA A 590 19.74 -34.84 -39.27
C ALA A 590 19.15 -36.06 -39.99
#